data_AF-A0A2B4RYZ1-F1
#
_entry.id   AF-A0A2B4RYZ1-F1
#
_cell.length_a   1.000
_cell.length_b   1.000
_cell.length_c   1.000
_cell.angle_alpha   90.00
_cell.angle_beta   90.00
_cell.angle_gamma   90.00
#
_symmetry.space_group_name_H-M   'P 1'
#
loop_
_entity.id
_entity.type
_entity.pdbx_description
1 polymer ?
#
loop_
_entity_poly.entity_id
_entity_poly.type
_entity_poly.pdbx_seq_one_letter_code
_entity_poly.pdbx_strand_id
1 'polypeptide(L)'
;MHWRAVAPAITDDVQPLKTQIADAYGFVKDPNKDQWKTLPSFEGKIGKRGWAEAARLAEQFFRNNNNHATPWKHLLATRTPINLLYITAARYLFVTHVLWVKSNRKLIACKENRDKYSNLIESFVIPTDKVCFPLPYGSATYKSDYDVGLIGKDSGTVTQSFNQYFQAAPPNGFGKPSELVFDTNVYAFTLEFAMPKMFLKLPEKFADKVDKLEMKVKYKMQELASAYYKVFKYNNNFFTVLKQSAQKIKKRVPLQLLNGWLTTFDNLNTAESIRKGPETSDHDFRLAHNNKYQAFVAAVSQNGGYKPNMIDNVAKALLYAAEAYHTRGAIRHVVVGMQMKVFVRPTLNTPLSTYDLWVSMIENWGDANKEYQHCGHDNLLIKACLNKMSKYLARMFDAMRPIRKRIQGNEKNRMIDMGDPAGYADLWRREGQRAQAVTYYRFLKQFQCMAMVNVNAEAPVANQPLSSNCMANINNVVNTYNAVLAGLVTNKDGKGM
;
A
#
# COMPACT_ATOMS: atom_id res chain seq x y z
N MET A 1 -4.19 36.31 -30.62
CA MET A 1 -5.13 35.19 -30.39
C MET A 1 -4.45 34.12 -29.54
N HIS A 2 -4.85 33.96 -28.28
CA HIS A 2 -4.47 32.80 -27.48
C HIS A 2 -5.29 31.60 -27.95
N TRP A 3 -4.63 30.62 -28.55
CA TRP A 3 -5.22 29.31 -28.80
C TRP A 3 -5.52 28.67 -27.44
N ARG A 4 -6.77 28.78 -26.96
CA ARG A 4 -7.26 27.94 -25.88
C ARG A 4 -7.23 26.51 -26.40
N ALA A 5 -6.33 25.69 -25.86
CA ALA A 5 -6.34 24.26 -26.09
C ALA A 5 -7.75 23.75 -25.77
N VAL A 6 -8.45 23.24 -26.78
CA VAL A 6 -9.75 22.57 -26.60
C VAL A 6 -9.47 21.40 -25.66
N ALA A 7 -10.13 21.37 -24.50
CA ALA A 7 -9.97 20.26 -23.56
C ALA A 7 -10.28 18.94 -24.29
N PRO A 8 -9.51 17.86 -24.03
CA PRO A 8 -9.72 16.58 -24.72
C PRO A 8 -11.17 16.12 -24.54
N ALA A 9 -11.79 15.67 -25.63
CA ALA A 9 -13.20 15.30 -25.65
C ALA A 9 -13.48 14.12 -24.68
N ILE A 10 -14.57 14.25 -23.92
CA ILE A 10 -15.15 13.15 -23.15
C ILE A 10 -15.94 12.29 -24.13
N THR A 11 -15.72 10.98 -24.11
CA THR A 11 -16.37 10.06 -25.05
C THR A 11 -17.84 9.83 -24.65
N ASP A 12 -18.68 9.50 -25.63
CA ASP A 12 -20.12 9.34 -25.43
C ASP A 12 -20.47 8.29 -24.37
N ASP A 13 -19.70 7.21 -24.28
CA ASP A 13 -19.87 6.15 -23.27
C ASP A 13 -19.46 6.59 -21.85
N VAL A 14 -18.67 7.66 -21.72
CA VAL A 14 -18.19 8.21 -20.44
C VAL A 14 -19.01 9.43 -20.01
N GLN A 15 -19.68 10.11 -20.94
CA GLN A 15 -20.51 11.29 -20.66
C GLN A 15 -21.58 11.03 -19.57
N PRO A 16 -22.29 9.88 -19.55
CA PRO A 16 -23.20 9.53 -18.45
C PRO A 16 -22.49 9.37 -17.09
N LEU A 17 -21.26 8.83 -17.07
CA LEU A 17 -20.49 8.68 -15.83
C LEU A 17 -20.09 10.05 -15.28
N LYS A 18 -19.79 11.02 -16.14
CA LYS A 18 -19.57 12.40 -15.70
C LYS A 18 -20.84 12.98 -15.06
N THR A 19 -21.94 13.04 -15.80
CA THR A 19 -23.10 13.83 -15.38
C THR A 19 -23.91 13.17 -14.28
N GLN A 20 -24.10 11.84 -14.35
CA GLN A 20 -24.97 11.10 -13.43
C GLN A 20 -24.23 10.51 -12.23
N ILE A 21 -22.89 10.47 -12.26
CA ILE A 21 -22.06 9.98 -11.14
C ILE A 21 -21.16 11.08 -10.60
N ALA A 22 -20.20 11.57 -11.39
CA ALA A 22 -19.21 12.49 -10.86
C ALA A 22 -19.86 13.81 -10.37
N ASP A 23 -20.62 14.47 -11.25
CA ASP A 23 -21.27 15.76 -10.94
C ASP A 23 -22.37 15.56 -9.87
N ALA A 24 -23.22 14.55 -10.03
CA ALA A 24 -24.35 14.28 -9.11
C ALA A 24 -23.90 13.93 -7.68
N TYR A 25 -22.74 13.28 -7.51
CA TYR A 25 -22.28 12.83 -6.20
C TYR A 25 -21.18 13.70 -5.58
N GLY A 26 -20.79 14.79 -6.24
CA GLY A 26 -19.94 15.83 -5.65
C GLY A 26 -18.45 15.59 -5.81
N PHE A 27 -18.04 14.93 -6.90
CA PHE A 27 -16.65 14.93 -7.34
C PHE A 27 -16.33 16.30 -7.93
N VAL A 28 -15.20 16.89 -7.53
CA VAL A 28 -14.76 18.19 -8.04
C VAL A 28 -13.41 18.03 -8.71
N LYS A 29 -13.35 18.26 -10.04
CA LYS A 29 -12.10 18.21 -10.80
C LYS A 29 -11.23 19.43 -10.51
N ASP A 30 -9.91 19.22 -10.45
CA ASP A 30 -8.94 20.31 -10.49
C ASP A 30 -8.94 20.97 -11.89
N PRO A 31 -9.12 22.30 -12.01
CA PRO A 31 -9.21 22.95 -13.30
C PRO A 31 -7.92 22.82 -14.13
N ASN A 32 -6.76 22.66 -13.48
CA ASN A 32 -5.45 22.72 -14.13
C ASN A 32 -4.78 21.34 -14.27
N LYS A 33 -5.36 20.28 -13.69
CA LYS A 33 -4.76 18.95 -13.62
C LYS A 33 -5.80 17.85 -13.82
N ASP A 34 -5.37 16.69 -14.30
CA ASP A 34 -6.20 15.49 -14.42
C ASP A 34 -6.28 14.74 -13.09
N GLN A 35 -6.89 15.40 -12.12
CA GLN A 35 -7.08 14.90 -10.77
C GLN A 35 -8.34 15.50 -10.14
N TRP A 36 -8.86 14.85 -9.11
CA TRP A 36 -9.90 15.39 -8.26
C TRP A 36 -9.29 16.37 -7.25
N LYS A 37 -9.84 17.57 -7.20
CA LYS A 37 -9.65 18.51 -6.10
C LYS A 37 -10.38 18.03 -4.84
N THR A 38 -11.52 17.37 -5.01
CA THR A 38 -12.32 16.84 -3.92
C THR A 38 -12.93 15.49 -4.32
N LEU A 39 -12.76 14.50 -3.44
CA LEU A 39 -13.43 13.20 -3.49
C LEU A 39 -14.58 13.19 -2.46
N PRO A 40 -15.79 12.75 -2.81
CA PRO A 40 -16.89 12.70 -1.85
C PRO A 40 -16.73 11.52 -0.87
N SER A 41 -17.18 11.70 0.37
CA SER A 41 -17.33 10.62 1.36
C SER A 41 -18.58 9.77 1.12
N PHE A 42 -19.49 10.26 0.29
CA PHE A 42 -20.87 9.76 0.14
C PHE A 42 -21.67 9.75 1.44
N GLU A 43 -21.22 10.47 2.48
CA GLU A 43 -21.97 10.59 3.73
C GLU A 43 -23.40 11.07 3.47
N GLY A 44 -24.37 10.36 4.04
CA GLY A 44 -25.80 10.62 3.84
C GLY A 44 -26.37 10.27 2.45
N LYS A 45 -25.53 9.90 1.46
CA LYS A 45 -25.96 9.60 0.08
C LYS A 45 -26.09 8.10 -0.22
N ILE A 46 -25.32 7.24 0.45
CA ILE A 46 -25.34 5.79 0.21
C ILE A 46 -26.76 5.22 0.42
N GLY A 47 -27.26 4.49 -0.58
CA GLY A 47 -28.57 3.85 -0.53
C GLY A 47 -29.78 4.80 -0.66
N LYS A 48 -29.56 6.10 -0.90
CA LYS A 48 -30.65 7.06 -1.15
C LYS A 48 -31.17 6.98 -2.58
N ARG A 49 -32.25 7.72 -2.87
CA ARG A 49 -32.85 7.80 -4.21
C ARG A 49 -31.78 8.15 -5.25
N GLY A 50 -31.75 7.39 -6.36
CA GLY A 50 -30.77 7.54 -7.44
C GLY A 50 -29.46 6.76 -7.24
N TRP A 51 -29.14 6.29 -6.02
CA TRP A 51 -27.88 5.56 -5.75
C TRP A 51 -27.78 4.26 -6.53
N ALA A 52 -28.83 3.44 -6.49
CA ALA A 52 -28.86 2.16 -7.19
C ALA A 52 -28.86 2.34 -8.72
N GLU A 53 -29.46 3.43 -9.23
CA GLU A 53 -29.46 3.75 -10.65
C GLU A 53 -28.06 4.10 -11.14
N ALA A 54 -27.38 5.00 -10.42
CA ALA A 54 -25.99 5.38 -10.68
C ALA A 54 -25.03 4.18 -10.59
N ALA A 55 -25.26 3.28 -9.63
CA ALA A 55 -24.48 2.05 -9.51
C ALA A 55 -24.70 1.10 -10.70
N ARG A 56 -25.94 0.96 -11.18
CA ARG A 56 -26.25 0.12 -12.35
C ARG A 56 -25.63 0.67 -13.63
N LEU A 57 -25.63 2.00 -13.79
CA LEU A 57 -24.94 2.67 -14.89
C LEU A 57 -23.44 2.34 -14.89
N ALA A 58 -22.78 2.47 -13.73
CA ALA A 58 -21.38 2.12 -13.58
C ALA A 58 -21.13 0.62 -13.83
N GLU A 59 -21.97 -0.24 -13.27
CA GLU A 59 -21.90 -1.70 -13.47
C GLU A 59 -21.96 -2.06 -14.96
N GLN A 60 -22.92 -1.50 -15.69
CA GLN A 60 -23.08 -1.74 -17.12
C GLN A 60 -21.85 -1.30 -17.91
N PHE A 61 -21.31 -0.11 -17.62
CA PHE A 61 -20.06 0.35 -18.23
C PHE A 61 -18.94 -0.67 -18.03
N PHE A 62 -18.74 -1.16 -16.81
CA PHE A 62 -17.67 -2.10 -16.53
C PHE A 62 -17.91 -3.50 -17.12
N ARG A 63 -19.16 -3.96 -17.16
CA ARG A 63 -19.52 -5.23 -17.83
C ARG A 63 -19.20 -5.16 -19.32
N ASN A 64 -19.51 -4.04 -19.97
CA ASN A 64 -19.20 -3.82 -21.39
C ASN A 64 -17.69 -3.80 -21.69
N ASN A 65 -16.86 -3.52 -20.68
CA ASN A 65 -15.39 -3.48 -20.80
C ASN A 65 -14.69 -4.69 -20.15
N ASN A 66 -15.42 -5.74 -19.74
CA ASN A 66 -14.87 -6.90 -19.00
C ASN A 66 -14.36 -8.06 -19.90
N ASN A 67 -14.25 -7.85 -21.21
CA ASN A 67 -13.82 -8.86 -22.18
C ASN A 67 -12.30 -9.11 -22.20
N HIS A 68 -11.50 -8.25 -21.55
CA HIS A 68 -10.06 -8.43 -21.42
C HIS A 68 -9.67 -9.21 -20.16
N ALA A 69 -8.49 -9.83 -20.16
CA ALA A 69 -7.94 -10.50 -18.97
C ALA A 69 -7.68 -9.50 -17.82
N THR A 70 -7.25 -8.27 -18.16
CA THR A 70 -7.07 -7.15 -17.24
C THR A 70 -7.81 -5.90 -17.75
N PRO A 71 -9.15 -5.84 -17.59
CA PRO A 71 -10.00 -4.75 -18.08
C PRO A 71 -9.47 -3.35 -17.71
N TRP A 72 -9.01 -3.17 -16.48
CA TRP A 72 -8.48 -1.89 -16.03
C TRP A 72 -7.23 -1.44 -16.79
N LYS A 73 -6.27 -2.36 -17.02
CA LYS A 73 -5.06 -2.06 -17.80
C LYS A 73 -5.39 -1.68 -19.24
N HIS A 74 -6.39 -2.34 -19.82
CA HIS A 74 -6.87 -1.97 -21.15
C HIS A 74 -7.43 -0.54 -21.18
N LEU A 75 -8.28 -0.17 -20.21
CA LEU A 75 -8.80 1.20 -20.09
C LEU A 75 -7.69 2.23 -19.93
N LEU A 76 -6.69 1.96 -19.07
CA LEU A 76 -5.53 2.84 -18.88
C LEU A 76 -4.73 3.07 -20.17
N ALA A 77 -4.67 2.06 -21.05
CA ALA A 77 -3.94 2.14 -22.31
C ALA A 77 -4.72 2.85 -23.43
N THR A 78 -6.06 2.81 -23.40
CA THR A 78 -6.90 3.27 -24.53
C THR A 78 -7.65 4.57 -24.28
N ARG A 79 -7.81 4.99 -23.01
CA ARG A 79 -8.61 6.17 -22.66
C ARG A 79 -7.75 7.37 -22.32
N THR A 80 -8.25 8.56 -22.64
CA THR A 80 -7.59 9.81 -22.27
C THR A 80 -7.63 10.04 -20.75
N PRO A 81 -6.69 10.82 -20.18
CA PRO A 81 -6.67 11.15 -18.75
C PRO A 81 -8.00 11.65 -18.19
N ILE A 82 -8.72 12.50 -18.94
CA ILE A 82 -10.00 13.05 -18.52
C ILE A 82 -11.11 11.98 -18.50
N ASN A 83 -11.14 11.09 -19.49
CA ASN A 83 -12.09 9.98 -19.50
C ASN A 83 -11.82 9.02 -18.34
N LEU A 84 -10.54 8.68 -18.13
CA LEU A 84 -10.12 7.85 -17.00
C LEU A 84 -10.53 8.44 -15.66
N LEU A 85 -10.43 9.77 -15.51
CA LEU A 85 -10.87 10.44 -14.28
C LEU A 85 -12.35 10.15 -13.99
N TYR A 86 -13.26 10.34 -14.95
CA TYR A 86 -14.68 10.03 -14.75
C TYR A 86 -14.98 8.54 -14.58
N ILE A 87 -14.23 7.66 -15.27
CA ILE A 87 -14.32 6.21 -15.05
C ILE A 87 -13.90 5.84 -13.61
N THR A 88 -12.89 6.51 -13.02
CA THR A 88 -12.53 6.26 -11.62
C THR A 88 -13.62 6.70 -10.63
N ALA A 89 -14.40 7.73 -10.94
CA ALA A 89 -15.57 8.11 -10.12
C ALA A 89 -16.66 7.03 -10.17
N ALA A 90 -16.93 6.48 -11.36
CA ALA A 90 -17.85 5.35 -11.53
C ALA A 90 -17.36 4.10 -10.77
N ARG A 91 -16.05 3.79 -10.86
CA ARG A 91 -15.40 2.72 -10.09
C ARG A 91 -15.62 2.90 -8.59
N TYR A 92 -15.35 4.09 -8.06
CA TYR A 92 -15.52 4.39 -6.63
C TYR A 92 -16.98 4.21 -6.19
N LEU A 93 -17.94 4.78 -6.92
CA LEU A 93 -19.36 4.64 -6.59
C LEU A 93 -19.80 3.17 -6.62
N PHE A 94 -19.43 2.43 -7.66
CA PHE A 94 -19.85 1.05 -7.82
C PHE A 94 -19.24 0.12 -6.76
N VAL A 95 -17.95 0.24 -6.47
CA VAL A 95 -17.30 -0.50 -5.37
C VAL A 95 -18.00 -0.22 -4.04
N THR A 96 -18.31 1.05 -3.75
CA THR A 96 -19.05 1.44 -2.54
C THR A 96 -20.44 0.82 -2.53
N HIS A 97 -21.14 0.78 -3.67
CA HIS A 97 -22.45 0.15 -3.79
C HIS A 97 -22.39 -1.35 -3.50
N VAL A 98 -21.44 -2.08 -4.08
CA VAL A 98 -21.28 -3.52 -3.83
C VAL A 98 -20.99 -3.77 -2.36
N LEU A 99 -20.07 -3.02 -1.74
CA LEU A 99 -19.79 -3.11 -0.31
C LEU A 99 -21.02 -2.82 0.55
N TRP A 100 -21.84 -1.84 0.16
CA TRP A 100 -23.10 -1.55 0.83
C TRP A 100 -24.08 -2.72 0.73
N VAL A 101 -24.28 -3.31 -0.44
CA VAL A 101 -25.13 -4.50 -0.59
C VAL A 101 -24.58 -5.68 0.22
N LYS A 102 -23.28 -5.96 0.14
CA LYS A 102 -22.63 -7.11 0.79
C LYS A 102 -22.47 -6.98 2.29
N SER A 103 -22.60 -5.77 2.83
CA SER A 103 -22.72 -5.53 4.27
C SER A 103 -24.16 -5.58 4.78
N ASN A 104 -25.10 -6.13 3.99
CA ASN A 104 -26.53 -6.08 4.29
C ASN A 104 -27.03 -4.64 4.51
N ARG A 105 -26.58 -3.73 3.64
CA ARG A 105 -26.92 -2.29 3.65
C ARG A 105 -26.42 -1.53 4.87
N LYS A 106 -25.43 -2.07 5.59
CA LYS A 106 -24.88 -1.46 6.81
C LYS A 106 -23.65 -0.57 6.55
N LEU A 107 -23.03 -0.63 5.37
CA LEU A 107 -21.87 0.22 5.05
C LEU A 107 -22.22 1.71 5.16
N ILE A 108 -21.36 2.47 5.83
CA ILE A 108 -21.43 3.93 5.92
C ILE A 108 -20.04 4.55 5.69
N ALA A 109 -19.97 5.86 5.43
CA ALA A 109 -18.72 6.59 5.56
C ALA A 109 -18.27 6.60 7.04
N CYS A 110 -16.98 6.49 7.31
CA CYS A 110 -16.49 6.62 8.69
C CYS A 110 -16.66 8.07 9.16
N LYS A 111 -17.16 8.24 10.39
CA LYS A 111 -17.23 9.55 11.03
C LYS A 111 -15.85 9.95 11.53
N GLU A 112 -15.30 11.01 10.96
CA GLU A 112 -14.02 11.59 11.34
C GLU A 112 -14.20 12.66 12.42
N ASN A 113 -13.38 12.60 13.45
CA ASN A 113 -13.15 13.74 14.33
C ASN A 113 -11.89 14.44 13.82
N ARG A 114 -12.05 15.71 13.43
CA ARG A 114 -10.97 16.55 12.93
C ARG A 114 -10.73 17.69 13.88
N ASP A 115 -9.46 18.08 13.99
CA ASP A 115 -9.12 19.29 14.71
C ASP A 115 -9.69 20.52 14.01
N LYS A 116 -10.27 21.41 14.81
CA LYS A 116 -10.94 22.62 14.34
C LYS A 116 -10.02 23.59 13.58
N TYR A 117 -8.74 23.66 13.92
CA TYR A 117 -7.80 24.66 13.40
C TYR A 117 -6.95 24.14 12.24
N SER A 118 -6.40 22.93 12.36
CA SER A 118 -5.55 22.34 11.34
C SER A 118 -6.32 21.48 10.34
N ASN A 119 -7.60 21.18 10.58
CA ASN A 119 -8.43 20.28 9.80
C ASN A 119 -7.82 18.87 9.62
N LEU A 120 -6.94 18.48 10.54
CA LEU A 120 -6.26 17.17 10.53
C LEU A 120 -7.15 16.14 11.22
N ILE A 121 -7.09 14.90 10.74
CA ILE A 121 -7.82 13.79 11.34
C ILE A 121 -7.19 13.47 12.70
N GLU A 122 -8.01 13.46 13.74
CA GLU A 122 -7.59 13.06 15.09
C GLU A 122 -8.02 11.63 15.42
N SER A 123 -9.25 11.27 15.05
CA SER A 123 -9.78 9.94 15.29
C SER A 123 -10.94 9.62 14.35
N PHE A 124 -11.31 8.34 14.31
CA PHE A 124 -12.49 7.83 13.65
C PHE A 124 -13.42 7.21 14.69
N VAL A 125 -14.73 7.39 14.52
CA VAL A 125 -15.72 6.70 15.36
C VAL A 125 -16.08 5.37 14.70
N ILE A 126 -15.74 4.26 15.34
CA ILE A 126 -16.20 2.94 14.89
C ILE A 126 -17.71 2.84 15.13
N PRO A 127 -18.49 2.41 14.12
CA PRO A 127 -19.90 2.15 14.32
C PRO A 127 -20.14 0.81 15.05
N THR A 128 -21.08 0.79 15.99
CA THR A 128 -21.33 -0.38 16.88
C THR A 128 -21.77 -1.64 16.14
N ASP A 129 -22.65 -1.52 15.14
CA ASP A 129 -23.23 -2.64 14.38
C ASP A 129 -23.19 -2.42 12.86
N LYS A 130 -22.19 -1.67 12.41
CA LYS A 130 -21.97 -1.37 10.99
C LYS A 130 -20.51 -1.58 10.62
N VAL A 131 -20.24 -1.44 9.33
CA VAL A 131 -18.89 -1.32 8.78
C VAL A 131 -18.81 0.07 8.17
N CYS A 132 -17.66 0.73 8.31
CA CYS A 132 -17.39 1.99 7.64
C CYS A 132 -16.09 1.93 6.85
N PHE A 133 -15.90 2.91 5.97
CA PHE A 133 -14.64 3.12 5.26
C PHE A 133 -14.21 4.59 5.43
N PRO A 134 -12.93 4.87 5.72
CA PRO A 134 -12.40 6.22 5.67
C PRO A 134 -12.35 6.66 4.20
N LEU A 135 -12.30 7.98 3.99
CA LEU A 135 -12.03 8.52 2.66
C LEU A 135 -10.72 7.92 2.09
N PRO A 136 -10.66 7.64 0.79
CA PRO A 136 -9.43 7.16 0.15
C PRO A 136 -8.27 8.10 0.45
N TYR A 137 -7.22 7.57 1.03
CA TYR A 137 -6.04 8.33 1.49
C TYR A 137 -4.91 8.36 0.44
N GLY A 138 -5.18 7.88 -0.78
CA GLY A 138 -4.27 7.91 -1.93
C GLY A 138 -4.28 9.22 -2.72
N SER A 139 -3.51 9.27 -3.81
CA SER A 139 -3.54 10.41 -4.73
C SER A 139 -4.88 10.48 -5.44
N ALA A 140 -5.49 11.65 -5.58
CA ALA A 140 -6.80 11.79 -6.21
C ALA A 140 -6.71 11.83 -7.75
N THR A 141 -5.79 11.09 -8.35
CA THR A 141 -5.54 11.08 -9.80
C THR A 141 -6.18 9.87 -10.49
N TYR A 142 -6.33 9.93 -11.80
CA TYR A 142 -6.87 8.80 -12.59
C TYR A 142 -5.96 7.56 -12.62
N LYS A 143 -4.70 7.69 -12.19
CA LYS A 143 -3.72 6.60 -12.09
C LYS A 143 -3.63 6.00 -10.69
N SER A 144 -4.41 6.49 -9.74
CA SER A 144 -4.34 6.00 -8.37
C SER A 144 -5.02 4.64 -8.24
N ASP A 145 -4.35 3.77 -7.51
CA ASP A 145 -4.93 2.61 -6.85
C ASP A 145 -6.10 3.11 -5.98
N TYR A 146 -7.27 2.46 -6.10
CA TYR A 146 -8.42 2.75 -5.27
C TYR A 146 -8.57 1.65 -4.24
N ASP A 147 -7.84 1.76 -3.14
CA ASP A 147 -7.90 0.80 -2.05
C ASP A 147 -8.90 1.23 -0.97
N VAL A 148 -9.65 0.27 -0.44
CA VAL A 148 -10.66 0.50 0.60
C VAL A 148 -10.25 -0.20 1.89
N GLY A 149 -9.99 0.57 2.95
CA GLY A 149 -9.83 0.02 4.30
C GLY A 149 -11.16 -0.04 5.05
N LEU A 150 -11.76 -1.21 5.17
CA LEU A 150 -12.97 -1.41 5.97
C LEU A 150 -12.63 -1.46 7.48
N ILE A 151 -13.46 -0.77 8.25
CA ILE A 151 -13.39 -0.59 9.70
C ILE A 151 -14.70 -1.10 10.28
N GLY A 152 -14.67 -1.91 11.34
CA GLY A 152 -15.87 -2.58 11.85
C GLY A 152 -15.63 -4.05 12.17
N LYS A 153 -16.33 -4.57 13.18
CA LYS A 153 -16.21 -5.96 13.65
C LYS A 153 -16.52 -6.99 12.56
N ASP A 154 -17.36 -6.61 11.60
CA ASP A 154 -17.81 -7.45 10.48
C ASP A 154 -17.01 -7.21 9.19
N SER A 155 -15.98 -6.34 9.23
CA SER A 155 -15.24 -5.92 8.02
C SER A 155 -14.65 -7.11 7.25
N GLY A 156 -14.14 -8.13 7.93
CA GLY A 156 -13.61 -9.34 7.29
C GLY A 156 -14.67 -10.16 6.57
N THR A 157 -15.85 -10.34 7.16
CA THR A 157 -16.98 -11.01 6.50
C THR A 157 -17.48 -10.22 5.29
N VAL A 158 -17.53 -8.88 5.39
CA VAL A 158 -17.91 -8.02 4.25
C VAL A 158 -16.87 -8.11 3.13
N THR A 159 -15.58 -8.08 3.45
CA THR A 159 -14.49 -8.27 2.48
C THR A 159 -14.60 -9.62 1.76
N GLN A 160 -14.88 -10.70 2.49
CA GLN A 160 -15.11 -12.02 1.89
C GLN A 160 -16.28 -11.99 0.91
N SER A 161 -17.43 -11.44 1.33
CA SER A 161 -18.64 -11.38 0.49
C SER A 161 -18.46 -10.48 -0.74
N PHE A 162 -17.67 -9.42 -0.62
CA PHE A 162 -17.27 -8.56 -1.75
C PHE A 162 -16.42 -9.34 -2.75
N ASN A 163 -15.36 -10.01 -2.31
CA ASN A 163 -14.48 -10.78 -3.18
C ASN A 163 -15.23 -11.91 -3.89
N GLN A 164 -16.09 -12.63 -3.18
CA GLN A 164 -16.95 -13.67 -3.75
C GLN A 164 -17.88 -13.14 -4.84
N TYR A 165 -18.40 -11.91 -4.71
CA TYR A 165 -19.22 -11.30 -5.75
C TYR A 165 -18.44 -11.03 -7.04
N PHE A 166 -17.21 -10.49 -6.95
CA PHE A 166 -16.41 -10.24 -8.14
C PHE A 166 -16.02 -11.54 -8.86
N GLN A 167 -15.65 -12.55 -8.08
CA GLN A 167 -15.24 -13.86 -8.58
C GLN A 167 -16.40 -14.69 -9.14
N ALA A 168 -17.65 -14.44 -8.73
CA ALA A 168 -18.81 -15.14 -9.25
C ALA A 168 -18.96 -14.91 -10.77
N ALA A 169 -19.38 -15.96 -11.50
CA ALA A 169 -19.59 -15.87 -12.93
C ALA A 169 -20.75 -14.89 -13.28
N PRO A 170 -20.71 -14.26 -14.47
CA PRO A 170 -21.86 -13.52 -14.99
C PRO A 170 -23.14 -14.40 -15.03
N PRO A 171 -24.33 -13.84 -14.79
CA PRO A 171 -24.61 -12.43 -14.48
C PRO A 171 -24.35 -12.04 -13.01
N ASN A 172 -24.09 -13.00 -12.13
CA ASN A 172 -24.02 -12.81 -10.68
C ASN A 172 -22.75 -12.06 -10.19
N GLY A 173 -21.74 -11.95 -11.04
CA GLY A 173 -20.49 -11.24 -10.79
C GLY A 173 -19.74 -10.89 -12.07
N PHE A 174 -18.42 -10.74 -11.98
CA PHE A 174 -17.53 -10.40 -13.11
C PHE A 174 -16.70 -11.60 -13.60
N GLY A 175 -16.74 -12.73 -12.89
CA GLY A 175 -15.93 -13.92 -13.15
C GLY A 175 -14.43 -13.68 -12.97
N LYS A 176 -14.03 -12.64 -12.25
CA LYS A 176 -12.64 -12.23 -12.06
C LYS A 176 -12.44 -11.52 -10.72
N PRO A 177 -11.27 -11.64 -10.07
CA PRO A 177 -10.92 -10.85 -8.90
C PRO A 177 -11.04 -9.33 -9.13
N SER A 178 -11.47 -8.56 -8.12
CA SER A 178 -11.71 -7.11 -8.24
C SER A 178 -10.46 -6.33 -8.62
N GLU A 179 -9.28 -6.83 -8.26
CA GLU A 179 -7.99 -6.25 -8.57
C GLU A 179 -7.69 -6.28 -10.08
N LEU A 180 -8.24 -7.28 -10.79
CA LEU A 180 -8.07 -7.36 -12.25
C LEU A 180 -9.12 -6.52 -12.98
N VAL A 181 -10.36 -6.54 -12.49
CA VAL A 181 -11.45 -5.78 -13.10
C VAL A 181 -11.27 -4.28 -12.88
N PHE A 182 -10.94 -3.88 -11.66
CA PHE A 182 -10.96 -2.48 -11.21
C PHE A 182 -9.66 -1.95 -10.66
N ASP A 183 -8.66 -2.79 -10.39
CA ASP A 183 -7.46 -2.33 -9.65
C ASP A 183 -7.85 -1.71 -8.29
N THR A 184 -8.78 -2.41 -7.63
CA THR A 184 -9.35 -2.08 -6.32
C THR A 184 -9.11 -3.24 -5.38
N ASN A 185 -8.44 -2.97 -4.26
CA ASN A 185 -8.28 -3.92 -3.16
C ASN A 185 -9.17 -3.51 -1.97
N VAL A 186 -9.73 -4.51 -1.27
CA VAL A 186 -10.51 -4.27 -0.04
C VAL A 186 -9.80 -4.90 1.15
N TYR A 187 -9.38 -4.04 2.08
CA TYR A 187 -8.67 -4.40 3.29
C TYR A 187 -9.60 -4.41 4.50
N ALA A 188 -9.42 -5.34 5.45
CA ALA A 188 -10.15 -5.38 6.71
C ALA A 188 -9.18 -5.42 7.88
N PHE A 189 -9.52 -4.75 8.98
CA PHE A 189 -8.77 -4.72 10.25
C PHE A 189 -7.35 -4.13 10.21
N THR A 190 -6.87 -3.70 9.05
CA THR A 190 -5.47 -3.26 8.88
C THR A 190 -5.15 -2.01 9.70
N LEU A 191 -5.98 -0.97 9.58
CA LEU A 191 -5.77 0.28 10.30
C LEU A 191 -6.06 0.14 11.80
N GLU A 192 -7.07 -0.64 12.19
CA GLU A 192 -7.50 -0.81 13.58
C GLU A 192 -6.46 -1.55 14.41
N PHE A 193 -5.79 -2.55 13.83
CA PHE A 193 -4.67 -3.23 14.48
C PHE A 193 -3.36 -2.45 14.38
N ALA A 194 -3.15 -1.66 13.32
CA ALA A 194 -1.96 -0.82 13.22
C ALA A 194 -2.03 0.41 14.14
N MET A 195 -3.18 1.05 14.32
CA MET A 195 -3.31 2.28 15.10
C MET A 195 -4.60 2.30 15.93
N PRO A 196 -4.77 1.37 16.87
CA PRO A 196 -6.04 1.20 17.58
C PRO A 196 -6.49 2.47 18.32
N LYS A 197 -5.57 3.29 18.84
CA LYS A 197 -5.90 4.53 19.56
C LYS A 197 -6.57 5.60 18.71
N MET A 198 -6.46 5.52 17.38
CA MET A 198 -7.17 6.43 16.49
C MET A 198 -8.65 6.08 16.33
N PHE A 199 -9.07 4.90 16.78
CA PHE A 199 -10.41 4.41 16.55
C PHE A 199 -11.21 4.37 17.85
N LEU A 200 -12.15 5.30 17.98
CA LEU A 200 -13.03 5.39 19.14
C LEU A 200 -14.06 4.26 19.11
N LYS A 201 -14.54 3.87 20.30
CA LYS A 201 -15.51 2.78 20.50
C LYS A 201 -15.02 1.38 20.14
N LEU A 202 -13.71 1.17 20.04
CA LEU A 202 -13.14 -0.16 20.17
C LEU A 202 -13.47 -0.74 21.56
N PRO A 203 -13.52 -2.08 21.70
CA PRO A 203 -13.73 -2.71 23.01
C PRO A 203 -12.71 -2.23 24.05
N GLU A 204 -13.17 -2.14 25.30
CA GLU A 204 -12.36 -1.66 26.41
C GLU A 204 -11.02 -2.43 26.48
N LYS A 205 -9.92 -1.69 26.67
CA LYS A 205 -8.54 -2.22 26.73
C LYS A 205 -8.03 -2.86 25.44
N PHE A 206 -8.76 -2.87 24.33
CA PHE A 206 -8.26 -3.44 23.06
C PHE A 206 -6.97 -2.74 22.62
N ALA A 207 -6.98 -1.41 22.55
CA ALA A 207 -5.81 -0.63 22.16
C ALA A 207 -4.61 -0.91 23.07
N ASP A 208 -4.81 -0.87 24.39
CA ASP A 208 -3.74 -1.13 25.36
C ASP A 208 -3.20 -2.56 25.28
N LYS A 209 -4.06 -3.54 24.98
CA LYS A 209 -3.65 -4.94 24.80
C LYS A 209 -2.88 -5.12 23.49
N VAL A 210 -3.28 -4.49 22.40
CA VAL A 210 -2.53 -4.51 21.13
C VAL A 210 -1.16 -3.87 21.34
N ASP A 211 -1.08 -2.69 21.96
CA ASP A 211 0.19 -2.04 22.33
C ASP A 211 1.09 -2.97 23.16
N LYS A 212 0.52 -3.69 24.14
CA LYS A 212 1.25 -4.67 24.96
C LYS A 212 1.76 -5.85 24.15
N LEU A 213 1.00 -6.34 23.17
CA LEU A 213 1.45 -7.42 22.30
C LEU A 213 2.60 -6.96 21.42
N GLU A 214 2.53 -5.78 20.82
CA GLU A 214 3.58 -5.25 19.96
C GLU A 214 4.90 -4.98 20.67
N MET A 215 4.84 -4.68 21.97
CA MET A 215 6.05 -4.57 22.80
C MET A 215 6.76 -5.91 22.97
N LYS A 216 6.09 -7.06 22.74
CA LYS A 216 6.72 -8.37 22.91
C LYS A 216 7.66 -8.70 21.77
N VAL A 217 8.80 -9.30 22.12
CA VAL A 217 9.80 -9.76 21.14
C VAL A 217 9.16 -10.62 20.04
N LYS A 218 8.22 -11.51 20.38
CA LYS A 218 7.51 -12.37 19.41
C LYS A 218 6.89 -11.57 18.27
N TYR A 219 6.21 -10.46 18.55
CA TYR A 219 5.50 -9.67 17.55
C TYR A 219 6.42 -8.71 16.79
N LYS A 220 7.51 -8.26 17.41
CA LYS A 220 8.60 -7.56 16.71
C LYS A 220 9.25 -8.47 15.65
N MET A 221 9.51 -9.73 16.01
CA MET A 221 10.07 -10.72 15.07
C MET A 221 9.07 -11.14 13.99
N GLN A 222 7.77 -11.19 14.31
CA GLN A 222 6.70 -11.38 13.33
C GLN A 222 6.72 -10.28 12.26
N GLU A 223 6.75 -9.01 12.67
CA GLU A 223 6.79 -7.87 11.74
C GLU A 223 8.03 -7.95 10.85
N LEU A 224 9.18 -8.29 11.42
CA LEU A 224 10.42 -8.44 10.66
C LEU A 224 10.34 -9.56 9.62
N ALA A 225 9.80 -10.72 9.99
CA ALA A 225 9.55 -11.81 9.05
C ALA A 225 8.59 -11.38 7.93
N SER A 226 7.51 -10.66 8.27
CA SER A 226 6.51 -10.17 7.30
C SER A 226 7.13 -9.20 6.29
N ALA A 227 8.02 -8.32 6.76
CA ALA A 227 8.75 -7.40 5.90
C ALA A 227 9.71 -8.13 4.95
N TYR A 228 10.43 -9.15 5.42
CA TYR A 228 11.25 -9.97 4.52
C TYR A 228 10.42 -10.68 3.46
N TYR A 229 9.24 -11.20 3.81
CA TYR A 229 8.35 -11.81 2.82
C TYR A 229 7.80 -10.82 1.79
N LYS A 230 7.76 -9.51 2.10
CA LYS A 230 7.50 -8.47 1.09
C LYS A 230 8.61 -8.41 0.04
N VAL A 231 9.88 -8.53 0.45
CA VAL A 231 11.01 -8.61 -0.49
C VAL A 231 11.00 -9.94 -1.24
N PHE A 232 10.71 -11.07 -0.57
CA PHE A 232 10.61 -12.40 -1.19
C PHE A 232 9.68 -12.43 -2.40
N LYS A 233 8.52 -11.77 -2.33
CA LYS A 233 7.55 -11.66 -3.43
C LYS A 233 8.19 -11.20 -4.74
N TYR A 234 9.20 -10.32 -4.68
CA TYR A 234 9.76 -9.64 -5.84
C TYR A 234 11.26 -9.94 -6.05
N ASN A 235 12.00 -10.40 -5.05
CA ASN A 235 13.41 -10.71 -5.20
C ASN A 235 13.91 -11.71 -4.15
N ASN A 236 13.97 -12.99 -4.52
CA ASN A 236 14.40 -14.06 -3.61
C ASN A 236 15.87 -13.95 -3.18
N ASN A 237 16.74 -13.40 -4.05
CA ASN A 237 18.16 -13.24 -3.75
C ASN A 237 18.34 -12.18 -2.66
N PHE A 238 17.68 -11.03 -2.79
CA PHE A 238 17.72 -9.97 -1.78
C PHE A 238 17.04 -10.39 -0.48
N PHE A 239 15.92 -11.11 -0.56
CA PHE A 239 15.32 -11.76 0.60
C PHE A 239 16.32 -12.64 1.35
N THR A 240 17.04 -13.51 0.64
CA THR A 240 18.03 -14.41 1.23
C THR A 240 19.13 -13.64 1.96
N VAL A 241 19.68 -12.58 1.35
CA VAL A 241 20.72 -11.73 1.96
C VAL A 241 20.22 -11.05 3.25
N LEU A 242 19.02 -10.47 3.21
CA LEU A 242 18.41 -9.81 4.37
C LEU A 242 18.11 -10.80 5.49
N LYS A 243 17.51 -11.94 5.16
CA LYS A 243 17.21 -13.04 6.09
C LYS A 243 18.48 -13.55 6.77
N GLN A 244 19.51 -13.90 6.00
CA GLN A 244 20.77 -14.42 6.55
C GLN A 244 21.45 -13.43 7.49
N SER A 245 21.40 -12.14 7.17
CA SER A 245 21.95 -11.10 8.05
C SER A 245 21.15 -10.95 9.34
N ALA A 246 19.83 -11.07 9.27
CA ALA A 246 18.96 -11.08 10.44
C ALA A 246 19.14 -12.32 11.32
N GLN A 247 19.44 -13.47 10.73
CA GLN A 247 19.71 -14.71 11.46
C GLN A 247 21.02 -14.65 12.27
N LYS A 248 21.82 -13.58 12.14
CA LYS A 248 22.96 -13.28 13.00
C LYS A 248 22.59 -12.52 14.28
N ILE A 249 21.30 -12.34 14.58
CA ILE A 249 20.84 -11.83 15.88
C ILE A 249 21.52 -12.64 17.00
N LYS A 250 22.30 -11.95 17.84
CA LYS A 250 23.12 -12.59 18.89
C LYS A 250 22.29 -13.20 20.02
N LYS A 251 21.05 -12.75 20.18
CA LYS A 251 20.17 -13.14 21.28
C LYS A 251 19.33 -14.36 20.89
N ARG A 252 19.49 -15.46 21.64
CA ARG A 252 18.87 -16.76 21.37
C ARG A 252 17.34 -16.69 21.22
N VAL A 253 16.66 -16.03 22.15
CA VAL A 253 15.18 -16.00 22.18
C VAL A 253 14.60 -15.26 20.96
N PRO A 254 14.99 -14.00 20.64
CA PRO A 254 14.57 -13.33 19.42
C PRO A 254 14.89 -14.11 18.14
N LEU A 255 16.08 -14.72 18.06
CA LEU A 255 16.46 -15.52 16.89
C LEU A 255 15.54 -16.73 16.70
N GLN A 256 15.23 -17.46 17.77
CA GLN A 256 14.28 -18.57 17.73
C GLN A 256 12.88 -18.12 17.30
N LEU A 257 12.40 -16.98 17.83
CA LEU A 257 11.10 -16.42 17.48
C LEU A 257 11.05 -15.96 16.01
N LEU A 258 12.11 -15.31 15.50
CA LEU A 258 12.23 -14.94 14.10
C LEU A 258 12.18 -16.18 13.20
N ASN A 259 12.97 -17.20 13.51
CA ASN A 259 12.98 -18.45 12.74
C ASN A 259 11.61 -19.14 12.79
N GLY A 260 10.93 -19.17 13.93
CA GLY A 260 9.58 -19.72 14.03
C GLY A 260 8.56 -19.00 13.14
N TRP A 261 8.64 -17.67 13.04
CA TRP A 261 7.80 -16.91 12.13
C TRP A 261 8.16 -17.11 10.66
N LEU A 262 9.46 -17.17 10.34
CA LEU A 262 9.92 -17.49 8.99
C LEU A 262 9.42 -18.87 8.56
N THR A 263 9.52 -19.89 9.41
CA THR A 263 8.95 -21.23 9.16
C THR A 263 7.44 -21.19 9.00
N THR A 264 6.73 -20.40 9.81
CA THR A 264 5.28 -20.25 9.67
C THR A 264 4.90 -19.69 8.30
N PHE A 265 5.62 -18.67 7.83
CA PHE A 265 5.37 -18.05 6.53
C PHE A 265 5.86 -18.91 5.36
N ASP A 266 6.89 -19.72 5.56
CA ASP A 266 7.34 -20.72 4.60
C ASP A 266 6.28 -21.80 4.40
N ASN A 267 5.72 -22.35 5.49
CA ASN A 267 4.62 -23.30 5.42
C ASN A 267 3.39 -22.72 4.71
N LEU A 268 3.10 -21.43 4.93
CA LEU A 268 2.05 -20.74 4.18
C LEU A 268 2.40 -20.68 2.69
N ASN A 269 3.62 -20.29 2.34
CA ASN A 269 4.09 -20.25 0.95
C ASN A 269 4.07 -21.64 0.27
N THR A 270 4.36 -22.72 1.00
CA THR A 270 4.23 -24.09 0.50
C THR A 270 2.77 -24.47 0.27
N ALA A 271 1.87 -24.05 1.16
CA ALA A 271 0.43 -24.36 1.04
C ALA A 271 -0.26 -23.53 -0.05
N GLU A 272 0.20 -22.31 -0.30
CA GLU A 272 -0.25 -21.44 -1.38
C GLU A 272 0.87 -20.46 -1.72
N SER A 273 1.35 -20.49 -2.96
CA SER A 273 2.55 -19.76 -3.34
C SER A 273 2.35 -18.26 -3.15
N ILE A 274 3.22 -17.63 -2.36
CA ILE A 274 3.18 -16.18 -2.12
C ILE A 274 3.73 -15.40 -3.33
N ARG A 275 4.52 -16.07 -4.18
CA ARG A 275 5.06 -15.52 -5.42
C ARG A 275 4.39 -16.17 -6.63
N LYS A 276 4.04 -15.36 -7.62
CA LYS A 276 3.50 -15.87 -8.88
C LYS A 276 4.55 -16.71 -9.62
N GLY A 277 4.18 -17.94 -9.98
CA GLY A 277 4.99 -18.81 -10.84
C GLY A 277 4.95 -18.37 -12.32
N PRO A 278 5.90 -18.82 -13.14
CA PRO A 278 5.95 -18.47 -14.56
C PRO A 278 4.72 -18.98 -15.35
N GLU A 279 4.16 -20.12 -14.94
CA GLU A 279 3.03 -20.78 -15.62
C GLU A 279 1.66 -20.42 -15.03
N THR A 280 1.63 -19.75 -13.87
CA THR A 280 0.36 -19.37 -13.23
C THR A 280 -0.20 -18.13 -13.91
N SER A 281 -1.49 -18.12 -14.26
CA SER A 281 -2.14 -16.91 -14.77
C SER A 281 -2.27 -15.84 -13.66
N ASP A 282 -2.37 -14.55 -14.04
CA ASP A 282 -2.67 -13.50 -13.05
C ASP A 282 -4.02 -13.76 -12.36
N HIS A 283 -4.98 -14.29 -13.11
CA HIS A 283 -6.31 -14.65 -12.61
C HIS A 283 -6.23 -15.68 -11.49
N ASP A 284 -5.60 -16.83 -11.75
CA ASP A 284 -5.60 -17.94 -10.80
C ASP A 284 -4.77 -17.61 -9.57
N PHE A 285 -3.64 -16.92 -9.77
CA PHE A 285 -2.82 -16.44 -8.66
C PHE A 285 -3.59 -15.49 -7.73
N ARG A 286 -4.32 -14.51 -8.29
CA ARG A 286 -5.11 -13.57 -7.51
C ARG A 286 -6.32 -14.23 -6.84
N LEU A 287 -6.98 -15.15 -7.53
CA LEU A 287 -8.07 -15.92 -6.96
C LEU A 287 -7.62 -16.71 -5.72
N ALA A 288 -6.49 -17.42 -5.83
CA ALA A 288 -5.92 -18.20 -4.75
C ALA A 288 -5.50 -17.34 -3.55
N HIS A 289 -4.83 -16.20 -3.82
CA HIS A 289 -4.47 -15.21 -2.80
C HIS A 289 -5.70 -14.65 -2.08
N ASN A 290 -6.72 -14.24 -2.84
CA ASN A 290 -7.96 -13.71 -2.27
C ASN A 290 -8.67 -14.73 -1.39
N ASN A 291 -8.66 -16.02 -1.77
CA ASN A 291 -9.22 -17.09 -0.97
C ASN A 291 -8.50 -17.27 0.38
N LYS A 292 -7.16 -17.19 0.41
CA LYS A 292 -6.40 -17.22 1.67
C LYS A 292 -6.62 -15.96 2.50
N TYR A 293 -6.51 -14.80 1.87
CA TYR A 293 -6.70 -13.50 2.52
C TYR A 293 -8.08 -13.41 3.20
N GLN A 294 -9.15 -13.72 2.46
CA GLN A 294 -10.52 -13.64 2.96
C GLN A 294 -10.78 -14.64 4.09
N ALA A 295 -10.20 -15.85 4.03
CA ALA A 295 -10.32 -16.83 5.12
C ALA A 295 -9.73 -16.30 6.43
N PHE A 296 -8.55 -15.66 6.37
CA PHE A 296 -7.93 -15.09 7.57
C PHE A 296 -8.73 -13.93 8.15
N VAL A 297 -9.18 -12.97 7.34
CA VAL A 297 -9.94 -11.81 7.87
C VAL A 297 -11.37 -12.18 8.28
N ALA A 298 -12.03 -13.13 7.60
CA ALA A 298 -13.33 -13.64 8.03
C ALA A 298 -13.23 -14.31 9.40
N ALA A 299 -12.15 -15.07 9.66
CA ALA A 299 -11.90 -15.65 10.98
C ALA A 299 -11.75 -14.58 12.08
N VAL A 300 -11.19 -13.41 11.77
CA VAL A 300 -11.15 -12.25 12.69
C VAL A 300 -12.57 -11.79 13.04
N SER A 301 -13.44 -11.62 12.04
CA SER A 301 -14.85 -11.23 12.25
C SER A 301 -15.64 -12.26 13.05
N GLN A 302 -15.51 -13.55 12.70
CA GLN A 302 -16.14 -14.68 13.42
C GLN A 302 -15.69 -14.78 14.88
N ASN A 303 -14.50 -14.26 15.19
CA ASN A 303 -13.98 -14.16 16.55
C ASN A 303 -14.35 -12.85 17.26
N GLY A 304 -15.31 -12.08 16.73
CA GLY A 304 -15.79 -10.82 17.31
C GLY A 304 -15.04 -9.57 16.84
N GLY A 305 -14.20 -9.68 15.81
CA GLY A 305 -13.47 -8.58 15.18
C GLY A 305 -12.26 -8.08 15.97
N TYR A 306 -12.46 -7.70 17.23
CA TYR A 306 -11.47 -6.98 18.03
C TYR A 306 -10.95 -7.79 19.22
N LYS A 307 -10.49 -9.01 18.95
CA LYS A 307 -9.68 -9.77 19.91
C LYS A 307 -8.20 -9.49 19.66
N PRO A 308 -7.42 -8.97 20.63
CA PRO A 308 -6.04 -8.55 20.40
C PRO A 308 -5.12 -9.65 19.84
N ASN A 309 -5.34 -10.92 20.23
CA ASN A 309 -4.57 -12.06 19.75
C ASN A 309 -4.81 -12.40 18.26
N MET A 310 -5.85 -11.85 17.63
CA MET A 310 -6.08 -12.00 16.18
C MET A 310 -5.10 -11.22 15.32
N ILE A 311 -4.19 -10.46 15.93
CA ILE A 311 -3.08 -9.79 15.24
C ILE A 311 -2.24 -10.78 14.40
N ASP A 312 -2.13 -12.04 14.82
CA ASP A 312 -1.47 -13.11 14.07
C ASP A 312 -2.23 -13.43 12.77
N ASN A 313 -3.57 -13.45 12.81
CA ASN A 313 -4.40 -13.67 11.63
C ASN A 313 -4.32 -12.50 10.67
N VAL A 314 -4.34 -11.25 11.17
CA VAL A 314 -4.18 -10.06 10.34
C VAL A 314 -2.82 -10.06 9.64
N ALA A 315 -1.74 -10.40 10.36
CA ALA A 315 -0.42 -10.53 9.77
C ALA A 315 -0.38 -11.59 8.65
N LYS A 316 -0.94 -12.78 8.87
CA LYS A 316 -1.04 -13.85 7.85
C LYS A 316 -1.89 -13.44 6.65
N ALA A 317 -2.99 -12.74 6.89
CA ALA A 317 -3.85 -12.22 5.83
C ALA A 317 -3.05 -11.30 4.90
N LEU A 318 -2.30 -10.34 5.47
CA LEU A 318 -1.56 -9.36 4.70
C LEU A 318 -0.48 -9.95 3.78
N LEU A 319 0.03 -11.16 4.06
CA LEU A 319 0.94 -11.86 3.15
C LEU A 319 0.25 -12.24 1.82
N TYR A 320 -1.07 -12.45 1.82
CA TYR A 320 -1.85 -12.77 0.62
C TYR A 320 -2.63 -11.58 0.06
N ALA A 321 -2.70 -10.48 0.81
CA ALA A 321 -3.35 -9.28 0.32
C ALA A 321 -2.61 -8.73 -0.90
N ALA A 322 -3.37 -8.42 -1.96
CA ALA A 322 -2.84 -7.76 -3.13
C ALA A 322 -2.38 -6.33 -2.77
N GLU A 323 -1.14 -6.00 -3.12
CA GLU A 323 -0.53 -4.67 -3.01
C GLU A 323 -0.48 -4.03 -1.59
N ALA A 324 -0.89 -4.75 -0.54
CA ALA A 324 -0.91 -4.22 0.81
C ALA A 324 0.49 -4.08 1.43
N TYR A 325 0.60 -3.19 2.42
CA TYR A 325 1.67 -3.25 3.41
C TYR A 325 1.44 -4.44 4.35
N HIS A 326 2.50 -5.20 4.63
CA HIS A 326 2.44 -6.42 5.45
C HIS A 326 2.58 -6.17 6.95
N THR A 327 3.18 -5.06 7.33
CA THR A 327 3.57 -4.74 8.70
C THR A 327 2.83 -3.52 9.21
N ARG A 328 2.52 -3.54 10.51
CA ARG A 328 1.91 -2.40 11.19
C ARG A 328 2.85 -1.20 11.17
N GLY A 329 4.16 -1.43 11.26
CA GLY A 329 5.17 -0.38 11.11
C GLY A 329 5.10 0.37 9.78
N ALA A 330 4.97 -0.35 8.66
CA ALA A 330 4.82 0.27 7.35
C ALA A 330 3.46 0.97 7.18
N ILE A 331 2.37 0.39 7.70
CA ILE A 331 1.04 1.01 7.69
C ILE A 331 1.05 2.33 8.48
N ARG A 332 1.60 2.33 9.70
CA ARG A 332 1.75 3.55 10.50
C ARG A 332 2.53 4.59 9.73
N HIS A 333 3.74 4.24 9.30
CA HIS A 333 4.66 5.17 8.66
C HIS A 333 4.07 5.79 7.38
N VAL A 334 3.63 4.94 6.45
CA VAL A 334 3.26 5.39 5.11
C VAL A 334 1.78 5.75 5.03
N VAL A 335 0.89 4.84 5.44
CA VAL A 335 -0.55 5.03 5.25
C VAL A 335 -1.06 6.11 6.19
N VAL A 336 -0.78 5.97 7.49
CA VAL A 336 -1.33 6.92 8.46
C VAL A 336 -0.49 8.20 8.51
N GLY A 337 0.83 8.06 8.50
CA GLY A 337 1.75 9.17 8.58
C GLY A 337 1.79 10.06 7.36
N MET A 338 2.18 9.49 6.22
CA MET A 338 2.39 10.27 5.00
C MET A 338 1.10 10.53 4.22
N GLN A 339 0.25 9.51 4.09
CA GLN A 339 -0.95 9.58 3.24
C GLN A 339 -2.13 10.25 3.96
N MET A 340 -2.47 9.81 5.17
CA MET A 340 -3.54 10.42 5.98
C MET A 340 -3.10 11.70 6.72
N LYS A 341 -1.79 12.00 6.74
CA LYS A 341 -1.20 13.20 7.36
C LYS A 341 -1.47 13.34 8.86
N VAL A 342 -1.52 12.22 9.59
CA VAL A 342 -1.89 12.22 11.02
C VAL A 342 -0.71 12.61 11.94
N PHE A 343 0.54 12.32 11.56
CA PHE A 343 1.73 12.61 12.41
C PHE A 343 2.17 14.08 12.44
N VAL A 344 1.34 15.02 11.98
CA VAL A 344 1.66 16.46 12.06
C VAL A 344 1.39 17.02 13.47
N ARG A 345 0.88 16.22 14.42
CA ARG A 345 0.64 16.61 15.81
C ARG A 345 1.55 15.89 16.81
N PRO A 346 2.25 16.63 17.69
CA PRO A 346 2.90 16.06 18.88
C PRO A 346 1.93 15.40 19.89
N THR A 347 0.62 15.59 19.74
CA THR A 347 -0.39 15.10 20.70
C THR A 347 -1.01 13.74 20.33
N LEU A 348 -0.98 13.35 19.05
CA LEU A 348 -1.38 11.99 18.58
C LEU A 348 -0.19 11.02 18.50
N ASN A 349 0.86 11.34 19.27
CA ASN A 349 2.16 10.71 19.31
C ASN A 349 2.10 9.20 19.66
N THR A 350 1.92 8.35 18.65
CA THR A 350 2.73 7.13 18.59
C THR A 350 3.95 7.46 17.73
N PRO A 351 5.02 8.05 18.28
CA PRO A 351 6.24 8.25 17.51
C PRO A 351 6.66 6.90 16.96
N LEU A 352 6.85 6.81 15.64
CA LEU A 352 7.27 5.58 14.99
C LEU A 352 8.48 5.02 15.72
N SER A 353 8.36 3.81 16.27
CA SER A 353 9.48 3.14 16.92
C SER A 353 10.56 2.83 15.90
N THR A 354 11.77 2.52 16.36
CA THR A 354 12.84 2.12 15.42
C THR A 354 12.50 0.79 14.73
N TYR A 355 11.72 -0.08 15.38
CA TYR A 355 11.16 -1.27 14.74
C TYR A 355 10.16 -0.92 13.62
N ASP A 356 9.22 0.02 13.87
CA ASP A 356 8.25 0.43 12.84
C ASP A 356 8.96 0.94 11.58
N LEU A 357 10.00 1.77 11.78
CA LEU A 357 10.81 2.30 10.68
C LEU A 357 11.64 1.20 10.00
N TRP A 358 12.19 0.25 10.77
CA TRP A 358 13.00 -0.85 10.22
C TRP A 358 12.18 -1.72 9.26
N VAL A 359 11.00 -2.14 9.69
CA VAL A 359 10.14 -2.98 8.83
C VAL A 359 9.57 -2.18 7.66
N SER A 360 9.29 -0.88 7.86
CA SER A 360 8.88 0.01 6.77
C SER A 360 9.98 0.22 5.72
N MET A 361 11.25 0.35 6.14
CA MET A 361 12.39 0.40 5.23
C MET A 361 12.45 -0.85 4.35
N ILE A 362 12.38 -2.05 4.95
CA ILE A 362 12.45 -3.32 4.22
C ILE A 362 11.26 -3.50 3.28
N GLU A 363 10.04 -3.15 3.72
CA GLU A 363 8.86 -3.29 2.87
C GLU A 363 8.89 -2.38 1.65
N ASN A 364 9.23 -1.09 1.85
CA ASN A 364 9.36 -0.17 0.72
C ASN A 364 10.54 -0.54 -0.19
N TRP A 365 11.57 -1.23 0.32
CA TRP A 365 12.57 -1.87 -0.55
C TRP A 365 11.95 -2.99 -1.40
N GLY A 366 11.09 -3.83 -0.81
CA GLY A 366 10.31 -4.83 -1.53
C GLY A 366 9.45 -4.22 -2.64
N ASP A 367 8.72 -3.15 -2.35
CA ASP A 367 7.91 -2.44 -3.36
C ASP A 367 8.77 -1.74 -4.43
N ALA A 368 9.96 -1.23 -4.09
CA ALA A 368 10.90 -0.73 -5.10
C ALA A 368 11.38 -1.85 -6.04
N ASN A 369 11.56 -3.08 -5.54
CA ASN A 369 11.89 -4.24 -6.36
C ASN A 369 10.73 -4.66 -7.27
N LYS A 370 9.47 -4.51 -6.83
CA LYS A 370 8.29 -4.68 -7.68
C LYS A 370 8.38 -3.77 -8.91
N GLU A 371 8.61 -2.47 -8.69
CA GLU A 371 8.71 -1.51 -9.79
C GLU A 371 9.92 -1.78 -10.70
N TYR A 372 11.04 -2.22 -10.13
CA TYR A 372 12.21 -2.64 -10.92
C TYR A 372 11.91 -3.81 -11.86
N GLN A 373 11.16 -4.83 -11.40
CA GLN A 373 10.75 -5.93 -12.27
C GLN A 373 9.90 -5.43 -13.45
N HIS A 374 9.00 -4.47 -13.20
CA HIS A 374 8.23 -3.83 -14.26
C HIS A 374 9.13 -3.06 -15.24
N CYS A 375 10.21 -2.42 -14.78
CA CYS A 375 11.17 -1.79 -15.70
C CYS A 375 11.79 -2.77 -16.70
N GLY A 376 12.13 -3.98 -16.26
CA GLY A 376 12.68 -5.01 -17.14
C GLY A 376 11.67 -5.50 -18.16
N HIS A 377 10.41 -5.69 -17.75
CA HIS A 377 9.32 -6.08 -18.65
C HIS A 377 9.01 -4.99 -19.68
N ASP A 378 9.01 -3.73 -19.25
CA ASP A 378 8.68 -2.55 -20.07
C ASP A 378 9.91 -2.00 -20.83
N ASN A 379 11.08 -2.64 -20.74
CA ASN A 379 12.37 -2.19 -21.30
C ASN A 379 12.72 -0.72 -20.97
N LEU A 380 12.46 -0.29 -19.73
CA LEU A 380 12.69 1.10 -19.31
C LEU A 380 14.17 1.40 -19.09
N LEU A 381 14.59 2.55 -19.61
CA LEU A 381 15.92 3.12 -19.37
C LEU A 381 16.07 3.64 -17.94
N ILE A 382 17.32 3.84 -17.49
CA ILE A 382 17.67 4.24 -16.10
C ILE A 382 16.76 5.33 -15.54
N LYS A 383 16.60 6.47 -16.22
CA LYS A 383 15.77 7.59 -15.71
C LYS A 383 14.30 7.19 -15.56
N ALA A 384 13.73 6.53 -16.57
CA ALA A 384 12.34 6.07 -16.54
C ALA A 384 12.11 5.04 -15.44
N CYS A 385 13.06 4.12 -15.26
CA CYS A 385 12.97 3.11 -14.21
C CYS A 385 13.08 3.73 -12.80
N LEU A 386 14.07 4.61 -12.56
CA LEU A 386 14.23 5.30 -11.28
C LEU A 386 13.01 6.19 -10.96
N ASN A 387 12.40 6.83 -11.96
CA ASN A 387 11.13 7.54 -11.81
C ASN A 387 10.00 6.61 -11.37
N LYS A 388 9.88 5.42 -11.95
CA LYS A 388 8.87 4.42 -11.59
C LYS A 388 9.06 3.93 -10.15
N MET A 389 10.31 3.69 -9.74
CA MET A 389 10.66 3.26 -8.38
C MET A 389 10.60 4.37 -7.31
N SER A 390 10.62 5.64 -7.74
CA SER A 390 10.87 6.82 -6.89
C SER A 390 9.95 6.92 -5.66
N LYS A 391 8.66 6.57 -5.81
CA LYS A 391 7.67 6.57 -4.72
C LYS A 391 8.14 5.71 -3.54
N TYR A 392 8.60 4.50 -3.81
CA TYR A 392 9.01 3.56 -2.76
C TYR A 392 10.44 3.81 -2.28
N LEU A 393 11.33 4.25 -3.16
CA LEU A 393 12.66 4.72 -2.78
C LEU A 393 12.58 5.89 -1.78
N ALA A 394 11.77 6.91 -2.07
CA ALA A 394 11.58 8.06 -1.18
C ALA A 394 11.06 7.63 0.20
N ARG A 395 10.06 6.74 0.26
CA ARG A 395 9.51 6.20 1.51
C ARG A 395 10.54 5.37 2.29
N MET A 396 11.32 4.54 1.60
CA MET A 396 12.40 3.75 2.20
C MET A 396 13.46 4.66 2.82
N PHE A 397 13.95 5.66 2.10
CA PHE A 397 14.96 6.59 2.60
C PHE A 397 14.43 7.48 3.73
N ASP A 398 13.16 7.88 3.66
CA ASP A 398 12.51 8.61 4.76
C ASP A 398 12.47 7.79 6.06
N ALA A 399 12.29 6.46 5.98
CA ALA A 399 12.41 5.58 7.15
C ALA A 399 13.87 5.44 7.65
N MET A 400 14.85 5.40 6.75
CA MET A 400 16.27 5.19 7.07
C MET A 400 16.91 6.38 7.82
N ARG A 401 16.50 7.61 7.49
CA ARG A 401 17.03 8.84 8.11
C ARG A 401 16.83 8.87 9.64
N PRO A 402 15.61 8.72 10.19
CA PRO A 402 15.39 8.70 11.63
C PRO A 402 16.02 7.47 12.29
N ILE A 403 16.09 6.31 11.62
CA ILE A 403 16.83 5.15 12.17
C ILE A 403 18.28 5.54 12.44
N ARG A 404 19.00 6.06 11.42
CA ARG A 404 20.41 6.43 11.58
C ARG A 404 20.62 7.49 12.66
N LYS A 405 19.70 8.44 12.83
CA LYS A 405 19.77 9.45 13.90
C LYS A 405 19.65 8.85 15.29
N ARG A 406 18.93 7.74 15.45
CA ARG A 406 18.72 7.05 16.73
C ARG A 406 19.83 6.07 17.08
N ILE A 407 20.59 5.59 16.10
CA ILE A 407 21.76 4.72 16.31
C ILE A 407 22.97 5.59 16.66
N GLN A 408 23.80 5.09 17.59
CA GLN A 408 24.99 5.79 18.10
C GLN A 408 26.28 5.00 17.86
N GLY A 409 27.42 5.66 18.05
CA GLY A 409 28.74 5.04 18.00
C GLY A 409 29.13 4.46 16.63
N ASN A 410 29.98 3.44 16.64
CA ASN A 410 30.52 2.80 15.44
C ASN A 410 29.43 2.22 14.53
N GLU A 411 28.32 1.77 15.09
CA GLU A 411 27.20 1.25 14.31
C GLU A 411 26.54 2.32 13.42
N LYS A 412 26.49 3.57 13.89
CA LYS A 412 26.02 4.71 13.08
C LYS A 412 26.96 5.00 11.91
N ASN A 413 28.27 4.85 12.11
CA ASN A 413 29.28 5.16 11.09
C ASN A 413 29.24 4.17 9.91
N ARG A 414 28.71 2.96 10.13
CA ARG A 414 28.46 1.97 9.09
C ARG A 414 27.24 2.28 8.21
N MET A 415 26.37 3.19 8.65
CA MET A 415 25.16 3.58 7.95
C MET A 415 25.39 4.85 7.14
N ILE A 416 25.17 4.77 5.82
CA ILE A 416 25.22 5.92 4.91
C ILE A 416 24.06 6.90 5.24
N ASP A 417 24.29 8.22 5.18
CA ASP A 417 23.21 9.19 5.33
C ASP A 417 22.30 9.22 4.09
N MET A 418 20.99 9.22 4.31
CA MET A 418 19.95 9.15 3.28
C MET A 418 19.27 10.50 3.03
N GLY A 419 19.81 11.61 3.54
CA GLY A 419 19.30 12.96 3.28
C GLY A 419 19.14 13.28 1.79
N ASP A 420 20.23 13.19 1.04
CA ASP A 420 20.24 13.50 -0.40
C ASP A 420 19.44 12.49 -1.24
N PRO A 421 19.62 11.15 -1.09
CA PRO A 421 18.81 10.16 -1.81
C PRO A 421 17.30 10.32 -1.63
N ALA A 422 16.85 10.64 -0.41
CA ALA A 422 15.44 10.92 -0.14
C ALA A 422 14.96 12.14 -0.94
N GLY A 423 15.75 13.21 -0.96
CA GLY A 423 15.46 14.42 -1.72
C GLY A 423 15.39 14.17 -3.22
N TYR A 424 16.34 13.40 -3.78
CA TYR A 424 16.33 13.04 -5.21
C TYR A 424 15.12 12.19 -5.57
N ALA A 425 14.85 11.12 -4.82
CA ALA A 425 13.70 10.26 -5.09
C ALA A 425 12.37 11.02 -5.00
N ASP A 426 12.20 11.93 -4.03
CA ASP A 426 10.99 12.75 -3.95
C ASP A 426 10.89 13.76 -5.10
N LEU A 427 12.02 14.33 -5.55
CA LEU A 427 12.05 15.18 -6.74
C LEU A 427 11.57 14.42 -7.98
N TRP A 428 12.12 13.24 -8.23
CA TRP A 428 11.75 12.36 -9.34
C TRP A 428 10.27 11.98 -9.31
N ARG A 429 9.74 11.70 -8.12
CA ARG A 429 8.33 11.41 -7.93
C ARG A 429 7.42 12.58 -8.34
N ARG A 430 7.86 13.82 -8.11
CA ARG A 430 7.08 15.04 -8.42
C ARG A 430 7.25 15.51 -9.86
N GLU A 431 8.47 15.43 -10.39
CA GLU A 431 8.82 16.01 -11.69
C GLU A 431 8.91 14.98 -12.82
N GLY A 432 9.04 13.70 -12.48
CA GLY A 432 9.22 12.60 -13.43
C GLY A 432 10.40 12.86 -14.37
N GLN A 433 10.14 12.77 -15.67
CA GLN A 433 11.15 12.96 -16.72
C GLN A 433 11.75 14.38 -16.76
N ARG A 434 11.10 15.37 -16.12
CA ARG A 434 11.60 16.75 -16.05
C ARG A 434 12.69 16.94 -14.99
N ALA A 435 12.88 15.97 -14.10
CA ALA A 435 13.89 16.07 -13.06
C ALA A 435 15.30 16.17 -13.66
N GLN A 436 16.14 16.99 -13.04
CA GLN A 436 17.49 17.30 -13.53
C GLN A 436 18.38 16.06 -13.56
N ALA A 437 19.13 15.88 -14.66
CA ALA A 437 20.00 14.71 -14.88
C ALA A 437 21.03 14.49 -13.78
N VAL A 438 21.58 15.57 -13.21
CA VAL A 438 22.58 15.56 -12.13
C VAL A 438 22.09 14.83 -10.87
N THR A 439 20.78 14.85 -10.59
CA THR A 439 20.24 14.17 -9.41
C THR A 439 20.32 12.65 -9.54
N TYR A 440 20.05 12.12 -10.73
CA TYR A 440 20.24 10.70 -11.03
C TYR A 440 21.73 10.31 -10.99
N TYR A 441 22.61 11.15 -11.54
CA TYR A 441 24.06 10.94 -11.48
C TYR A 441 24.56 10.83 -10.03
N ARG A 442 24.22 11.79 -9.17
CA ARG A 442 24.64 11.80 -7.77
C ARG A 442 24.08 10.61 -7.00
N PHE A 443 22.83 10.25 -7.25
CA PHE A 443 22.23 9.04 -6.67
C PHE A 443 23.01 7.78 -7.06
N LEU A 444 23.22 7.56 -8.36
CA LEU A 444 23.93 6.37 -8.85
C LEU A 444 25.36 6.29 -8.30
N LYS A 445 26.05 7.43 -8.22
CA LYS A 445 27.39 7.52 -7.62
C LYS A 445 27.37 7.17 -6.13
N GLN A 446 26.39 7.65 -5.37
CA GLN A 446 26.25 7.36 -3.94
C GLN A 446 26.05 5.87 -3.65
N PHE A 447 25.34 5.16 -4.53
CA PHE A 447 25.18 3.70 -4.47
C PHE A 447 26.24 2.94 -5.29
N GLN A 448 27.36 3.59 -5.61
CA GLN A 448 28.51 2.96 -6.30
C GLN A 448 28.14 2.31 -7.65
N CYS A 449 27.12 2.80 -8.33
CA CYS A 449 26.69 2.32 -9.65
C CYS A 449 27.50 2.98 -10.78
N MET A 450 28.84 2.92 -10.69
CA MET A 450 29.73 3.72 -11.56
C MET A 450 29.61 3.38 -13.06
N ALA A 451 29.26 2.14 -13.41
CA ALA A 451 29.02 1.75 -14.80
C ALA A 451 27.75 2.39 -15.42
N MET A 452 26.91 3.02 -14.60
CA MET A 452 25.63 3.62 -15.02
C MET A 452 25.69 5.15 -15.11
N VAL A 453 26.87 5.76 -14.90
CA VAL A 453 27.06 7.22 -14.95
C VAL A 453 28.05 7.64 -16.03
N ASN A 454 27.75 8.76 -16.69
CA ASN A 454 28.69 9.53 -17.48
C ASN A 454 29.23 10.67 -16.63
N VAL A 455 30.52 10.60 -16.28
CA VAL A 455 31.18 11.58 -15.41
C VAL A 455 31.29 12.96 -16.08
N ASN A 456 31.60 13.01 -17.37
CA ASN A 456 31.77 14.28 -18.10
C ASN A 456 30.46 15.04 -18.25
N ALA A 457 29.35 14.32 -18.40
CA ALA A 457 28.02 14.91 -18.57
C ALA A 457 27.24 15.08 -17.25
N GLU A 458 27.80 14.65 -16.11
CA GLU A 458 27.11 14.53 -14.82
C GLU A 458 25.70 13.93 -14.95
N ALA A 459 25.56 12.85 -15.72
CA ALA A 459 24.28 12.26 -16.08
C ALA A 459 24.32 10.72 -16.04
N PRO A 460 23.17 10.04 -15.99
CA PRO A 460 23.11 8.61 -16.28
C PRO A 460 23.61 8.30 -17.69
N VAL A 461 24.17 7.11 -17.89
CA VAL A 461 24.50 6.61 -19.23
C VAL A 461 23.22 6.56 -20.07
N ALA A 462 23.31 7.04 -21.31
CA ALA A 462 22.19 7.03 -22.25
C ALA A 462 21.88 5.60 -22.72
N ASN A 463 20.61 5.34 -23.04
CA ASN A 463 20.16 4.10 -23.68
C ASN A 463 20.52 2.80 -22.92
N GLN A 464 20.70 2.88 -21.60
CA GLN A 464 20.91 1.70 -20.76
C GLN A 464 19.74 1.47 -19.79
N PRO A 465 19.37 0.20 -19.53
CA PRO A 465 18.48 -0.16 -18.45
C PRO A 465 19.20 -0.08 -17.10
N LEU A 466 18.44 0.04 -16.01
CA LEU A 466 18.99 -0.02 -14.66
C LEU A 466 19.53 -1.44 -14.38
N SER A 467 20.82 -1.57 -14.09
CA SER A 467 21.44 -2.89 -13.93
C SER A 467 21.10 -3.58 -12.61
N SER A 468 21.08 -4.92 -12.65
CA SER A 468 20.97 -5.77 -11.46
C SER A 468 22.11 -5.54 -10.48
N ASN A 469 23.33 -5.26 -10.95
CA ASN A 469 24.47 -4.90 -10.12
C ASN A 469 24.23 -3.61 -9.33
N CYS A 470 23.65 -2.58 -9.96
CA CYS A 470 23.29 -1.35 -9.25
C CYS A 470 22.21 -1.63 -8.19
N MET A 471 21.21 -2.44 -8.52
CA MET A 471 20.19 -2.89 -7.54
C MET A 471 20.81 -3.65 -6.36
N ALA A 472 21.81 -4.49 -6.61
CA ALA A 472 22.54 -5.20 -5.57
C ALA A 472 23.32 -4.25 -4.65
N ASN A 473 23.92 -3.18 -5.20
CA ASN A 473 24.58 -2.17 -4.38
C ASN A 473 23.59 -1.42 -3.46
N ILE A 474 22.41 -1.05 -3.97
CA ILE A 474 21.35 -0.45 -3.14
C ILE A 474 20.94 -1.46 -2.04
N ASN A 475 20.75 -2.73 -2.40
CA ASN A 475 20.44 -3.79 -1.43
C ASN A 475 21.52 -3.93 -0.35
N ASN A 476 22.80 -3.80 -0.68
CA ASN A 476 23.89 -3.87 0.30
C ASN A 476 23.79 -2.76 1.34
N VAL A 477 23.35 -1.56 0.93
CA VAL A 477 23.11 -0.46 1.86
C VAL A 477 21.92 -0.74 2.76
N VAL A 478 20.79 -1.20 2.19
CA VAL A 478 19.61 -1.62 2.97
C VAL A 478 19.96 -2.75 3.94
N ASN A 479 20.75 -3.73 3.49
CA ASN A 479 21.19 -4.85 4.31
C ASN A 479 22.18 -4.43 5.40
N THR A 480 22.98 -3.40 5.17
CA THR A 480 23.87 -2.85 6.21
C THR A 480 23.05 -2.30 7.37
N TYR A 481 22.02 -1.52 7.07
CA TYR A 481 21.04 -1.08 8.09
C TYR A 481 20.39 -2.26 8.80
N ASN A 482 19.90 -3.24 8.03
CA ASN A 482 19.27 -4.44 8.56
C ASN A 482 20.19 -5.22 9.52
N ALA A 483 21.45 -5.43 9.16
CA ALA A 483 22.43 -6.17 9.96
C ALA A 483 22.78 -5.44 11.26
N VAL A 484 22.93 -4.12 11.22
CA VAL A 484 23.16 -3.31 12.42
C VAL A 484 21.97 -3.42 13.38
N LEU A 485 20.74 -3.24 12.87
CA LEU A 485 19.52 -3.30 13.68
C LEU A 485 19.31 -4.70 14.26
N ALA A 486 19.60 -5.75 13.48
CA ALA A 486 19.64 -7.13 13.95
C ALA A 486 20.65 -7.33 15.10
N GLY A 487 21.80 -6.67 15.05
CA GLY A 487 22.81 -6.70 16.11
C GLY A 487 22.37 -6.04 17.44
N LEU A 488 21.36 -5.16 17.39
CA LEU A 488 20.85 -4.41 18.55
C LEU A 488 19.63 -5.07 19.20
N VAL A 489 19.04 -6.10 18.59
CA VAL A 489 17.86 -6.80 19.12
C VAL A 489 18.12 -7.34 20.52
N THR A 490 17.20 -7.07 21.45
CA THR A 490 17.28 -7.52 22.85
C THR A 490 16.23 -8.59 23.17
N ASN A 491 16.42 -9.30 24.30
CA ASN A 491 15.44 -10.25 24.84
C ASN A 491 14.26 -9.56 25.56
N LYS A 492 14.29 -8.23 25.71
CA LYS A 492 13.35 -7.51 26.58
C LYS A 492 12.12 -7.08 25.80
N ASP A 493 10.96 -7.36 26.37
CA ASP A 493 9.72 -6.71 25.96
C ASP A 493 9.79 -5.21 26.28
N GLY A 494 9.15 -4.38 25.46
CA GLY A 494 9.04 -2.94 25.68
C GLY A 494 9.20 -2.10 24.41
N LYS A 495 9.15 -0.77 24.57
CA LYS A 495 9.24 0.20 23.46
C LYS A 495 10.65 0.36 22.86
N GLY A 496 11.66 -0.21 23.51
CA GLY A 496 13.04 -0.13 23.05
C GLY A 496 13.26 -0.79 21.69
N MET A 497 14.25 -0.25 20.97
CA MET A 497 15.19 -1.08 20.21
C MET A 497 16.40 -1.31 21.08
#